data_AF-A0A1H4CRF0-F1
#
_entry.id   AF-A0A1H4CRF0-F1
#
_cell.length_a   1.000
_cell.length_b   1.000
_cell.length_c   1.000
_cell.angle_alpha   90.00
_cell.angle_beta   90.00
_cell.angle_gamma   90.00
#
_symmetry.space_group_name_H-M   'P 1'
#
loop_
_entity.id
_entity.type
_entity.pdbx_description
1 polymer ?
#
loop_
_entity_poly.entity_id
_entity_poly.type
_entity_poly.pdbx_seq_one_letter_code
_entity_poly.pdbx_strand_id
1 'polypeptide(L)'
;MGRRSNRDSQQLLSWTAERVKHLEFLQATIARQASHSFAAKGWSLTVAAVIYGYTAANLSWWMALIALVPPVMFAKLDLFFLRQERLFRALYDDVRAPNSAVPIFEMSTLRYQNSAKYPACSPRSVRRSKPWRWLHFTVIGLGLLLLVVALFQMLSVQDLADRICGVIQHHG
;
A
#
# COMPACT_ATOMS: atom_id res chain seq x y z
N MET A 1 34.38 19.26 -38.49
CA MET A 1 34.83 18.46 -37.33
C MET A 1 34.45 19.04 -35.95
N GLY A 2 34.23 20.35 -35.78
CA GLY A 2 34.00 20.98 -34.45
C GLY A 2 32.64 20.76 -33.74
N ARG A 3 31.57 20.31 -34.43
CA ARG A 3 30.25 20.08 -33.77
C ARG A 3 30.21 18.84 -32.85
N ARG A 4 31.11 17.88 -33.03
CA ARG A 4 31.17 16.66 -32.20
C ARG A 4 31.83 16.95 -30.84
N SER A 5 32.98 17.62 -30.87
CA SER A 5 33.71 18.04 -29.66
C SER A 5 32.85 18.89 -28.71
N ASN A 6 32.04 19.83 -29.20
CA ASN A 6 31.15 20.63 -28.33
C ASN A 6 30.01 19.80 -27.70
N ARG A 7 29.49 18.79 -28.42
CA ARG A 7 28.42 17.92 -27.91
C ARG A 7 28.93 17.00 -26.81
N ASP A 8 30.13 16.46 -26.97
CA ASP A 8 30.76 15.59 -25.97
C ASP A 8 31.09 16.38 -24.68
N SER A 9 31.58 17.61 -24.80
CA SER A 9 31.82 18.52 -23.66
C SER A 9 30.53 18.89 -22.92
N GLN A 10 29.44 19.20 -23.63
CA GLN A 10 28.16 19.50 -22.99
C GLN A 10 27.52 18.26 -22.33
N GLN A 11 27.70 17.09 -22.93
CA GLN A 11 27.23 15.85 -22.34
C GLN A 11 28.04 15.48 -21.09
N LEU A 12 29.35 15.71 -21.07
CA LEU A 12 30.20 15.54 -19.88
C LEU A 12 29.85 16.53 -18.76
N LEU A 13 29.58 17.81 -19.09
CA LEU A 13 29.04 18.78 -18.14
C LEU A 13 27.68 18.38 -17.59
N SER A 14 26.88 17.64 -18.36
CA SER A 14 25.59 17.15 -17.89
C SER A 14 25.71 15.99 -16.90
N TRP A 15 26.85 15.29 -16.82
CA TRP A 15 27.12 14.17 -15.91
C TRP A 15 28.19 14.53 -14.87
N THR A 16 27.94 15.59 -14.10
CA THR A 16 28.82 15.95 -12.99
C THR A 16 28.82 14.87 -11.90
N ALA A 17 29.91 14.78 -11.14
CA ALA A 17 29.99 13.90 -9.98
C ALA A 17 28.84 14.16 -8.98
N GLU A 18 28.44 15.43 -8.82
CA GLU A 18 27.31 15.84 -7.98
C GLU A 18 25.99 15.26 -8.49
N ARG A 19 25.77 15.23 -9.81
CA ARG A 19 24.55 14.68 -10.41
C ARG A 19 24.50 13.17 -10.28
N VAL A 20 25.62 12.49 -10.50
CA VAL A 20 25.75 11.04 -10.24
C VAL A 20 25.40 10.77 -8.77
N LYS A 21 25.94 11.58 -7.85
CA LYS A 21 25.66 11.45 -6.42
C LYS A 21 24.20 11.70 -6.06
N HIS A 22 23.56 12.67 -6.70
CA HIS A 22 22.13 12.96 -6.53
C HIS A 22 21.27 11.77 -6.95
N LEU A 23 21.58 11.15 -8.10
CA LEU A 23 20.90 9.92 -8.56
C LEU A 23 21.11 8.75 -7.59
N GLU A 24 22.31 8.59 -7.02
CA GLU A 24 22.57 7.58 -5.98
C GLU A 24 21.70 7.78 -4.74
N PHE A 25 21.56 9.03 -4.26
CA PHE A 25 20.70 9.31 -3.11
C PHE A 25 19.22 9.05 -3.39
N LEU A 26 18.75 9.35 -4.60
CA LEU A 26 17.39 9.03 -5.03
C LEU A 26 17.19 7.52 -5.08
N GLN A 27 18.14 6.78 -5.67
CA GLN A 27 18.09 5.32 -5.74
C GLN A 27 18.11 4.68 -4.35
N ALA A 28 18.93 5.17 -3.43
CA ALA A 28 18.96 4.70 -2.03
C ALA A 28 17.61 4.93 -1.33
N THR A 29 16.97 6.08 -1.59
CA THR A 29 15.63 6.38 -1.06
C THR A 29 14.58 5.44 -1.64
N ILE A 30 14.58 5.20 -2.95
CA ILE A 30 13.67 4.27 -3.62
C ILE A 30 13.84 2.86 -3.07
N ALA A 31 15.07 2.38 -2.91
CA ALA A 31 15.37 1.07 -2.34
C ALA A 31 14.82 0.94 -0.90
N ARG A 32 15.00 1.97 -0.07
CA ARG A 32 14.43 2.00 1.29
C ARG A 32 12.90 1.94 1.29
N GLN A 33 12.22 2.64 0.36
CA GLN A 33 10.76 2.56 0.23
C GLN A 33 10.29 1.15 -0.14
N ALA A 34 11.00 0.46 -1.04
CA ALA A 34 10.71 -0.93 -1.39
C ALA A 34 10.84 -1.86 -0.17
N SER A 35 11.89 -1.70 0.64
CA SER A 35 12.08 -2.46 1.87
C SER A 35 10.99 -2.20 2.91
N HIS A 36 10.57 -0.94 3.13
CA HIS A 36 9.46 -0.63 4.03
C HIS A 36 8.13 -1.22 3.56
N SER A 37 7.86 -1.18 2.25
CA SER A 37 6.67 -1.80 1.65
C SER A 37 6.67 -3.32 1.81
N PHE A 38 7.82 -3.97 1.62
CA PHE A 38 7.96 -5.42 1.86
C PHE A 38 7.71 -5.78 3.33
N ALA A 39 8.31 -5.03 4.26
CA ALA A 39 8.09 -5.23 5.68
C ALA A 39 6.60 -5.05 6.07
N ALA A 40 5.93 -4.02 5.54
CA ALA A 40 4.50 -3.79 5.79
C ALA A 40 3.63 -4.97 5.34
N LYS A 41 3.94 -5.58 4.18
CA LYS A 41 3.24 -6.79 3.70
C LYS A 41 3.47 -7.99 4.61
N GLY A 42 4.71 -8.19 5.08
CA GLY A 42 5.04 -9.27 6.00
C GLY A 42 4.28 -9.15 7.33
N TRP A 43 4.36 -7.98 7.97
CA TRP A 43 3.66 -7.72 9.24
C TRP A 43 2.14 -7.80 9.10
N SER A 44 1.59 -7.39 7.95
CA SER A 44 0.17 -7.55 7.65
C SER A 44 -0.29 -9.00 7.73
N LEU A 45 0.49 -9.94 7.18
CA LEU A 45 0.14 -11.36 7.18
C LEU A 45 0.23 -11.96 8.58
N THR A 46 1.29 -11.65 9.32
CA THR A 46 1.48 -12.14 10.70
C THR A 46 0.35 -11.66 11.63
N VAL A 47 0.04 -10.37 11.61
CA VAL A 47 -1.01 -9.79 12.45
C VAL A 47 -2.38 -10.35 12.05
N ALA A 48 -2.66 -10.46 10.74
CA ALA A 48 -3.91 -11.04 10.27
C ALA A 48 -4.05 -12.51 10.70
N ALA A 49 -2.99 -13.32 10.59
CA ALA A 49 -3.02 -14.73 10.98
C ALA A 49 -3.33 -14.92 12.47
N VAL A 50 -2.69 -14.14 13.35
CA VAL A 50 -2.93 -14.20 14.81
C VAL A 50 -4.38 -13.84 15.13
N ILE A 51 -4.87 -12.73 14.59
CA ILE A 51 -6.22 -12.26 14.92
C ILE A 51 -7.27 -13.18 14.30
N TYR A 52 -7.11 -13.60 13.05
CA TYR A 52 -8.05 -14.52 12.40
C TYR A 52 -8.08 -15.89 13.07
N GLY A 53 -6.92 -16.42 13.50
CA GLY A 53 -6.87 -17.66 14.27
C GLY A 53 -7.63 -17.54 15.59
N TYR A 54 -7.48 -16.42 16.30
CA TYR A 54 -8.22 -16.14 17.52
C TYR A 54 -9.73 -15.94 17.27
N THR A 55 -10.11 -15.22 16.21
CA THR A 55 -11.52 -15.02 15.82
C THR A 55 -12.17 -16.34 15.43
N ALA A 56 -11.48 -17.20 14.69
CA ALA A 56 -12.00 -18.51 14.28
C ALA A 56 -12.25 -19.44 15.49
N ALA A 57 -11.50 -19.30 16.58
CA ALA A 57 -11.70 -20.10 17.78
C ALA A 57 -12.88 -19.62 18.66
N ASN A 58 -13.18 -18.31 18.67
CA ASN A 58 -14.18 -17.71 19.56
C ASN A 58 -15.47 -17.29 18.84
N LEU A 59 -15.46 -17.21 17.51
CA LEU A 59 -16.61 -16.94 16.62
C LEU A 59 -17.49 -15.74 17.02
N SER A 60 -16.93 -14.77 17.74
CA SER A 60 -17.65 -13.57 18.15
C SER A 60 -17.64 -12.52 17.04
N TRP A 61 -18.82 -12.08 16.64
CA TRP A 61 -19.01 -11.14 15.52
C TRP A 61 -18.26 -9.82 15.73
N TRP A 62 -18.16 -9.34 16.97
CA TRP A 62 -17.45 -8.11 17.31
C TRP A 62 -15.92 -8.27 17.18
N MET A 63 -15.36 -9.42 17.53
CA MET A 63 -13.94 -9.71 17.32
C MET A 63 -13.63 -9.81 15.83
N ALA A 64 -14.55 -10.36 15.03
CA ALA A 64 -14.40 -10.41 13.57
C ALA A 64 -14.38 -9.01 12.95
N LEU A 65 -15.12 -8.04 13.49
CA LEU A 65 -15.04 -6.64 13.05
C LEU A 65 -13.68 -6.01 13.37
N ILE A 66 -13.17 -6.23 14.59
CA ILE A 66 -11.83 -5.75 14.99
C ILE A 66 -10.76 -6.38 14.09
N ALA A 67 -10.93 -7.64 13.72
CA ALA A 67 -10.00 -8.37 12.85
C ALA A 67 -9.83 -7.74 11.46
N LEU A 68 -10.81 -6.98 10.97
CA LEU A 68 -10.71 -6.26 9.69
C LEU A 68 -9.86 -4.99 9.77
N VAL A 69 -9.62 -4.44 10.96
CA VAL A 69 -8.92 -3.15 11.12
C VAL A 69 -7.46 -3.23 10.66
N PRO A 70 -6.63 -4.20 11.09
CA PRO A 70 -5.23 -4.25 10.70
C PRO A 70 -5.02 -4.46 9.19
N PRO A 71 -5.71 -5.40 8.50
CA PRO A 71 -5.61 -5.55 7.05
C PRO A 71 -5.87 -4.24 6.29
N VAL A 72 -6.87 -3.46 6.70
CA VAL A 72 -7.20 -2.18 6.06
C VAL A 72 -6.12 -1.13 6.33
N MET A 73 -5.59 -1.07 7.55
CA MET A 73 -4.50 -0.14 7.90
C MET A 73 -3.22 -0.47 7.13
N PHE A 74 -2.81 -1.73 7.10
CA PHE A 74 -1.64 -2.16 6.33
C PHE A 74 -1.82 -1.96 4.82
N ALA A 75 -3.03 -2.17 4.29
CA ALA A 75 -3.32 -1.87 2.88
C ALA A 75 -3.13 -0.37 2.55
N LYS A 76 -3.56 0.53 3.44
CA LYS A 76 -3.35 1.99 3.29
C LYS A 76 -1.87 2.35 3.36
N LEU A 77 -1.14 1.77 4.30
CA LEU A 77 0.29 2.02 4.48
C LEU A 77 1.10 1.52 3.25
N ASP A 78 0.75 0.36 2.71
CA ASP A 78 1.42 -0.17 1.52
C ASP A 78 1.16 0.72 0.28
N LEU A 79 -0.07 1.23 0.11
CA LEU A 79 -0.37 2.21 -0.94
C LEU A 79 0.43 3.51 -0.77
N PHE A 80 0.66 3.95 0.46
CA PHE A 80 1.46 5.13 0.74
C PHE A 80 2.91 4.91 0.27
N PHE A 81 3.55 3.79 0.62
CA PHE A 81 4.91 3.50 0.20
C PHE A 81 5.04 3.33 -1.32
N LEU A 82 4.10 2.65 -1.97
CA LEU A 82 4.07 2.53 -3.43
C LEU A 82 3.89 3.89 -4.12
N ARG A 83 3.11 4.80 -3.54
CA ARG A 83 2.96 6.15 -4.07
C ARG A 83 4.26 6.94 -3.93
N GLN A 84 4.91 6.88 -2.78
CA GLN A 84 6.21 7.54 -2.55
C GLN A 84 7.26 7.04 -3.54
N GLU A 85 7.34 5.72 -3.73
CA GLU A 85 8.25 5.10 -4.70
C GLU A 85 8.05 5.65 -6.12
N ARG A 86 6.81 5.81 -6.58
CA ARG A 86 6.52 6.40 -7.91
C ARG A 86 6.88 7.87 -8.00
N LEU A 87 6.65 8.63 -6.94
CA LEU A 87 7.04 10.04 -6.88
C LEU A 87 8.56 10.21 -6.97
N PHE A 88 9.31 9.38 -6.25
CA PHE A 88 10.78 9.39 -6.33
C PHE A 88 11.30 8.88 -7.67
N ARG A 89 10.63 7.91 -8.32
CA ARG A 89 10.96 7.50 -9.69
C ARG A 89 10.75 8.61 -10.70
N ALA A 90 9.65 9.36 -10.60
CA ALA A 90 9.42 10.51 -11.48
C ALA A 90 10.47 11.61 -11.30
N LEU A 91 10.87 11.87 -10.04
CA LEU A 91 11.98 12.77 -9.74
C LEU A 91 13.31 12.25 -10.31
N TYR A 92 13.58 10.95 -10.19
CA TYR A 92 14.77 10.31 -10.77
C TYR A 92 14.81 10.45 -12.29
N ASP A 93 13.69 10.20 -12.96
CA ASP A 93 13.59 10.31 -14.43
C ASP A 93 13.85 11.74 -14.91
N ASP A 94 13.34 12.74 -14.20
CA ASP A 94 13.61 14.15 -14.48
C ASP A 94 15.08 14.52 -14.23
N VAL A 95 15.66 14.08 -13.10
CA VAL A 95 17.07 14.35 -12.76
C VAL A 95 18.03 13.65 -13.72
N ARG A 96 17.65 12.53 -14.34
CA ARG A 96 18.48 11.85 -15.37
C ARG A 96 18.54 12.62 -16.70
N ALA A 97 17.53 13.43 -17.02
CA ALA A 97 17.43 14.09 -18.33
C ALA A 97 18.50 15.18 -18.50
N PRO A 98 19.31 15.22 -19.58
CA PRO A 98 20.50 16.08 -19.68
C PRO A 98 20.28 17.56 -19.32
N ASN A 99 19.12 18.13 -19.68
CA ASN A 99 18.72 19.52 -19.38
C ASN A 99 17.70 19.60 -18.21
N SER A 100 17.93 18.84 -17.15
CA SER A 100 17.06 18.84 -15.97
C SER A 100 16.96 20.25 -15.37
N ALA A 101 15.73 20.69 -15.10
CA ALA A 101 15.43 21.92 -14.35
C ALA A 101 15.32 21.66 -12.83
N VAL A 102 15.77 20.49 -12.35
CA VAL A 102 15.78 20.13 -10.93
C VAL A 102 17.12 20.54 -10.33
N PRO A 103 17.14 21.44 -9.33
CA PRO A 103 18.32 21.75 -8.52
C PRO A 103 19.05 20.50 -8.00
N ILE A 104 20.38 20.59 -7.97
CA ILE A 104 21.25 19.52 -7.47
C ILE A 104 20.90 19.23 -6.01
N PHE A 105 20.77 17.95 -5.67
CA PHE A 105 20.40 17.44 -4.34
C PHE A 105 18.97 17.80 -3.87
N GLU A 106 18.11 18.34 -4.73
CA GLU A 106 16.70 18.49 -4.39
C GLU A 106 16.03 17.11 -4.22
N MET A 107 15.38 16.91 -3.08
CA MET A 107 14.66 15.67 -2.71
C MET A 107 13.13 15.87 -2.64
N SER A 108 12.65 17.05 -3.01
CA SER A 108 11.22 17.39 -2.95
C SER A 108 10.43 16.66 -4.01
N THR A 109 9.42 15.90 -3.59
CA THR A 109 8.48 15.24 -4.50
C THR A 109 7.23 16.06 -4.80
N LEU A 110 7.08 17.25 -4.20
CA LEU A 110 5.86 18.06 -4.26
C LEU A 110 5.42 18.35 -5.70
N ARG A 111 6.37 18.63 -6.59
CA ARG A 111 6.12 18.88 -8.03
C ARG A 111 5.42 17.70 -8.72
N TYR A 112 5.70 16.47 -8.29
CA TYR A 112 5.19 15.23 -8.88
C TYR A 112 3.88 14.75 -8.25
N GLN A 113 3.43 15.39 -7.17
CA GLN A 113 2.16 15.04 -6.53
C GLN A 113 0.93 15.52 -7.31
N ASN A 114 1.12 16.49 -8.21
CA ASN A 114 0.05 17.00 -9.05
C ASN A 114 -0.43 15.93 -10.03
N SER A 115 -1.61 15.36 -9.76
CA SER A 115 -2.20 14.27 -10.54
C SER A 115 -2.65 14.68 -11.95
N ALA A 116 -2.83 15.98 -12.21
CA ALA A 116 -3.15 16.47 -13.55
C ALA A 116 -1.95 16.38 -14.50
N LYS A 117 -0.74 16.65 -13.98
CA LYS A 117 0.51 16.59 -14.74
C LYS A 117 1.14 15.19 -14.72
N TYR A 118 1.03 14.46 -13.61
CA TYR A 118 1.61 13.13 -13.44
C TYR A 118 0.54 12.09 -13.05
N PRO A 119 -0.30 11.64 -14.00
CA PRO A 119 -1.41 10.72 -13.72
C PRO A 119 -0.94 9.35 -13.21
N ALA A 120 0.28 8.91 -13.57
CA ALA A 120 0.88 7.68 -13.07
C ALA A 120 1.17 7.71 -11.56
N CYS A 121 1.42 8.90 -11.00
CA CYS A 121 1.67 9.14 -9.57
C CYS A 121 0.36 9.38 -8.77
N SER A 122 -0.78 9.40 -9.44
CA SER A 122 -2.08 9.55 -8.78
C SER A 122 -2.39 8.37 -7.85
N PRO A 123 -2.97 8.60 -6.65
CA PRO A 123 -3.37 7.52 -5.74
C PRO A 123 -4.27 6.47 -6.40
N ARG A 124 -5.13 6.87 -7.36
CA ARG A 124 -6.01 5.95 -8.09
C ARG A 124 -5.21 5.01 -9.00
N SER A 125 -4.18 5.52 -9.65
CA SER A 125 -3.28 4.76 -10.53
C SER A 125 -2.37 3.82 -9.73
N VAL A 126 -2.01 4.22 -8.50
CA VAL A 126 -1.24 3.35 -7.58
C VAL A 126 -2.08 2.15 -7.16
N ARG A 127 -3.32 2.40 -6.74
CA ARG A 127 -4.27 1.36 -6.30
C ARG A 127 -4.67 0.34 -7.36
N ARG A 128 -4.52 0.66 -8.65
CA ARG A 128 -4.84 -0.25 -9.76
C ARG A 128 -3.75 -1.30 -10.05
N SER A 129 -2.61 -1.28 -9.34
CA SER A 129 -1.56 -2.30 -9.54
C SER A 129 -2.09 -3.70 -9.23
N LYS A 130 -1.93 -4.62 -10.19
CA LYS A 130 -2.46 -6.00 -10.12
C LYS A 130 -2.01 -6.80 -8.88
N PRO A 131 -0.73 -6.82 -8.48
CA PRO A 131 -0.28 -7.67 -7.38
C PRO A 131 -0.71 -7.16 -5.99
N TRP A 132 -0.81 -5.83 -5.81
CA TRP A 132 -1.29 -5.23 -4.55
C TRP A 132 -2.73 -5.63 -4.24
N ARG A 133 -3.59 -5.58 -5.27
CA ARG A 133 -5.00 -5.96 -5.15
C ARG A 133 -5.15 -7.39 -4.68
N TRP A 134 -4.47 -8.34 -5.31
CA TRP A 134 -4.63 -9.75 -4.99
C TRP A 134 -4.33 -10.07 -3.52
N LEU A 135 -3.23 -9.58 -2.96
CA LEU A 135 -2.86 -9.84 -1.57
C LEU A 135 -3.87 -9.27 -0.57
N HIS A 136 -4.28 -8.00 -0.73
CA HIS A 136 -5.17 -7.39 0.24
C HIS A 136 -6.64 -7.82 0.05
N PHE A 137 -7.07 -8.12 -1.18
CA PHE A 137 -8.42 -8.68 -1.40
C PHE A 137 -8.58 -10.06 -0.79
N THR A 138 -7.56 -10.92 -0.83
CA THR A 138 -7.66 -12.25 -0.18
C THR A 138 -7.70 -12.13 1.34
N VAL A 139 -6.84 -11.30 1.93
CA VAL A 139 -6.81 -11.10 3.39
C VAL A 139 -8.10 -10.45 3.89
N ILE A 140 -8.61 -9.42 3.22
CA ILE A 140 -9.88 -8.77 3.59
C ILE A 140 -11.06 -9.72 3.31
N GLY A 141 -11.05 -10.44 2.19
CA GLY A 141 -12.08 -11.42 1.85
C GLY A 141 -12.21 -12.52 2.90
N LEU A 142 -11.08 -13.04 3.39
CA LEU A 142 -11.07 -14.01 4.49
C LEU A 142 -11.67 -13.42 5.78
N GLY A 143 -11.31 -12.18 6.13
CA GLY A 143 -11.89 -11.49 7.29
C GLY A 143 -13.40 -11.26 7.16
N LEU A 144 -13.88 -10.88 5.97
CA LEU A 144 -15.31 -10.73 5.68
C LEU A 144 -16.04 -12.07 5.75
N LEU A 145 -15.43 -13.15 5.26
CA LEU A 145 -15.99 -14.50 5.37
C LEU A 145 -16.16 -14.90 6.84
N LEU A 146 -15.13 -14.71 7.68
CA LEU A 146 -15.21 -14.98 9.12
C LEU A 146 -16.30 -14.15 9.80
N LEU A 147 -16.45 -12.87 9.41
CA LEU A 147 -17.52 -12.02 9.92
C LEU A 147 -18.91 -12.56 9.55
N VAL A 148 -19.11 -12.99 8.30
CA VAL A 148 -20.39 -13.56 7.85
C VAL A 148 -20.72 -14.84 8.61
N VAL A 149 -19.74 -15.73 8.82
CA VAL A 149 -19.93 -16.96 9.60
C VAL A 149 -20.31 -16.64 11.05
N ALA A 150 -19.59 -15.71 11.70
CA ALA A 150 -19.89 -15.30 13.07
C ALA A 150 -21.28 -14.66 13.21
N LEU A 151 -21.70 -13.84 12.24
CA LEU A 151 -23.03 -13.25 12.21
C LEU A 151 -24.13 -14.30 12.01
N PHE A 152 -23.92 -15.24 11.08
CA PHE A 152 -24.86 -16.34 10.85
C PHE A 152 -25.06 -17.18 12.11
N GLN A 153 -23.97 -17.53 12.80
CA GLN A 153 -24.05 -18.26 14.05
C GLN A 153 -24.78 -17.46 15.15
N MET A 154 -24.50 -16.16 15.28
CA MET A 154 -25.21 -15.29 16.23
C MET A 154 -26.73 -15.28 15.96
N LEU A 155 -27.14 -15.09 14.69
CA LEU A 155 -28.55 -15.08 14.30
C LEU A 155 -29.22 -16.43 14.58
N SER A 156 -28.52 -17.54 14.33
CA SER A 156 -29.05 -18.89 14.61
C SER A 156 -29.26 -19.12 16.11
N VAL A 157 -28.39 -18.58 16.97
CA VAL A 157 -28.51 -18.69 18.43
C VAL A 157 -29.66 -17.83 18.94
N GLN A 158 -29.84 -16.63 18.40
CA GLN A 158 -30.96 -15.76 18.74
C GLN A 158 -32.30 -16.39 18.34
N ASP A 159 -32.41 -16.91 17.11
CA ASP A 159 -33.64 -17.58 16.64
C ASP A 159 -33.98 -18.81 17.50
N LEU A 160 -32.97 -19.58 17.93
CA LEU A 160 -33.17 -20.69 18.85
C LEU A 160 -33.64 -20.22 20.23
N ALA A 161 -33.04 -19.16 20.78
CA ALA A 161 -33.42 -18.62 22.09
C ALA A 161 -34.87 -18.11 22.08
N ASP A 162 -35.27 -17.40 21.03
CA ASP A 162 -36.64 -16.88 20.88
C ASP A 162 -37.67 -18.01 20.76
N ARG A 163 -37.35 -19.08 20.01
CA ARG A 163 -38.20 -20.28 19.91
C ARG A 163 -38.38 -20.98 21.26
N ILE A 164 -37.32 -21.12 22.06
CA ILE A 164 -37.39 -21.78 23.38
C ILE A 164 -38.24 -20.96 24.35
N CYS A 165 -38.05 -19.63 24.40
CA CYS A 165 -38.85 -18.74 25.24
C CYS A 165 -40.35 -18.78 24.88
N GLY A 166 -40.67 -18.78 23.58
CA GLY A 166 -42.05 -18.88 23.11
C GLY A 166 -42.76 -20.19 23.48
N VAL A 167 -42.04 -21.32 23.48
CA VAL A 167 -42.59 -22.63 23.89
C VAL A 167 -42.89 -22.67 25.39
N ILE A 168 -42.01 -22.11 26.23
CA ILE A 168 -42.19 -22.08 27.70
C ILE A 168 -43.42 -21.26 28.08
N GLN A 169 -43.68 -20.16 27.37
CA GLN A 169 -44.78 -19.24 27.69
C GLN A 169 -46.17 -19.75 27.27
N HIS A 170 -46.24 -20.78 26.42
CA HIS A 170 -47.49 -21.42 25.98
C HIS A 170 -47.91 -22.63 26.84
N HIS A 171 -47.02 -23.12 27.72
CA HIS A 171 -47.25 -24.33 28.52
C HIS A 171 -47.34 -24.07 30.04
N GLY A 172 -47.36 -22.81 30.49
CA GLY A 172 -47.64 -22.40 31.87
C GLY A 172 -48.98 -21.68 31.98
#